data_AF-X1CI06-F1
#
_entry.id   AF-X1CI06-F1
#
_cell.length_a   1.000
_cell.length_b   1.000
_cell.length_c   1.000
_cell.angle_alpha   90.00
_cell.angle_beta   90.00
_cell.angle_gamma   90.00
#
_symmetry.space_group_name_H-M   'P 1'
#
loop_
_entity.id
_entity.type
_entity.pdbx_description
1 polymer ?
#
loop_
_entity_poly.entity_id
_entity_poly.type
_entity_poly.pdbx_seq_one_letter_code
_entity_poly.pdbx_strand_id
1 'polypeptide(L)' 'MKNNYRTETDYLPIKRWPELERPREKLIKKGPEYLSDCELLAIILRTGRD' A
#
# COMPACT_ATOMS: atom_id res chain seq x y z
N MET A 1 8.44 -3.04 34.23
CA MET A 1 8.83 -3.29 32.83
C MET A 1 7.59 -3.73 32.09
N LYS A 2 6.99 -2.85 31.27
CA LYS A 2 5.81 -3.20 30.44
C LYS A 2 6.34 -3.60 29.07
N ASN A 3 6.18 -4.88 28.72
CA ASN A 3 6.56 -5.40 27.41
C ASN A 3 5.64 -4.78 26.36
N ASN A 4 6.15 -3.82 25.60
CA ASN A 4 5.45 -3.16 24.51
C ASN A 4 5.65 -3.92 23.18
N TYR A 5 5.42 -5.23 23.17
CA TYR A 5 5.26 -5.93 21.90
C TYR A 5 3.92 -5.48 21.31
N ARG A 6 3.96 -4.42 20.50
CA ARG A 6 2.86 -4.07 19.62
C ARG A 6 2.59 -5.27 18.73
N THR A 7 1.55 -6.04 19.04
CA THR A 7 1.04 -7.10 18.17
C THR A 7 -0.43 -6.86 17.93
N GLU A 8 -0.74 -6.01 16.95
CA GLU A 8 -1.94 -6.05 16.13
C GLU A 8 -1.63 -5.10 14.98
N THR A 9 -1.48 -5.65 13.77
CA THR A 9 -0.88 -5.02 12.60
C THR A 9 -1.30 -3.56 12.43
N ASP A 10 -0.34 -2.63 12.41
CA ASP A 10 -0.54 -1.22 12.00
C ASP A 10 -0.76 -1.19 10.47
N TYR A 11 -1.76 -1.96 10.00
CA TYR A 11 -2.12 -2.08 8.61
C TYR A 11 -2.90 -0.82 8.26
N LEU A 12 -2.23 0.13 7.63
CA LEU A 12 -2.92 1.22 6.98
C LEU A 12 -3.55 0.68 5.69
N PRO A 13 -4.89 0.56 5.63
CA PRO A 13 -5.55 0.12 4.40
C PRO A 13 -5.15 1.08 3.27
N ILE A 14 -4.99 0.56 2.06
CA ILE A 14 -4.45 1.31 0.91
C ILE A 14 -5.27 2.59 0.64
N LYS A 15 -6.57 2.59 0.94
CA LYS A 15 -7.43 3.79 0.90
C LYS A 15 -6.93 4.94 1.78
N ARG A 16 -6.26 4.66 2.90
CA ARG A 16 -5.74 5.68 3.82
C ARG A 16 -4.35 6.19 3.43
N TRP A 17 -3.70 5.57 2.44
CA TRP A 17 -2.43 6.08 1.95
C TRP A 17 -2.63 7.45 1.31
N PRO A 18 -1.62 8.34 1.42
CA PRO A 18 -1.54 9.54 0.60
C PRO A 18 -1.77 9.20 -0.87
N GLU A 19 -2.53 10.05 -1.57
CA GLU A 19 -2.97 9.76 -2.94
C GLU A 19 -1.80 9.42 -3.87
N LEU A 20 -0.67 10.10 -3.72
CA LEU A 20 0.54 9.89 -4.53
C LEU A 20 1.27 8.58 -4.24
N GLU A 21 0.95 7.93 -3.13
CA GLU A 21 1.55 6.65 -2.72
C GLU A 21 0.65 5.48 -3.07
N ARG A 22 -0.64 5.72 -3.35
CA ARG A 22 -1.54 4.65 -3.76
C ARG A 22 -1.08 4.07 -5.10
N PRO A 23 -1.04 2.73 -5.25
CA PRO A 23 -0.43 2.10 -6.42
C PRO A 23 -1.00 2.55 -7.78
N ARG A 24 -2.32 2.76 -7.87
CA ARG A 24 -2.98 3.16 -9.14
C ARG A 24 -2.68 4.61 -9.50
N GLU A 25 -2.77 5.49 -8.53
CA GLU A 25 -2.50 6.92 -8.68
C GLU A 25 -1.02 7.16 -8.98
N LYS A 26 -0.12 6.43 -8.31
CA LYS A 26 1.32 6.42 -8.57
C LYS A 26 1.65 5.90 -9.98
N LEU A 27 0.98 4.84 -10.44
CA LEU A 27 1.10 4.33 -11.82
C LEU A 27 0.76 5.42 -12.86
N ILE A 28 -0.38 6.10 -12.68
CA ILE A 28 -0.85 7.14 -13.61
C ILE A 28 0.13 8.32 -13.66
N LYS A 29 0.69 8.71 -12.50
CA LYS A 29 1.54 9.90 -12.40
C LYS A 29 2.99 9.65 -12.82
N LYS A 30 3.55 8.48 -12.48
CA LYS A 30 4.98 8.22 -12.58
C LYS A 30 5.36 7.09 -13.54
N GLY A 31 4.42 6.22 -13.92
CA GLY A 31 4.71 5.04 -14.72
C GLY A 31 5.03 3.78 -13.89
N PRO A 32 5.05 2.61 -14.53
CA PRO A 32 5.20 1.31 -13.87
C PRO A 32 6.56 1.12 -13.19
N GLU A 33 7.62 1.77 -13.67
CA GLU A 33 8.98 1.65 -13.14
C GLU A 33 9.15 2.22 -11.72
N TYR A 34 8.16 2.98 -11.22
CA TYR A 34 8.16 3.53 -9.87
C TYR A 34 7.40 2.64 -8.86
N LEU A 35 6.82 1.53 -9.31
CA LEU A 35 6.08 0.58 -8.47
C LEU A 35 6.99 -0.58 -8.08
N SER A 36 6.84 -1.04 -6.84
CA SER A 36 7.35 -2.33 -6.42
C SER A 36 6.52 -3.48 -7.00
N ASP A 37 7.10 -4.67 -7.05
CA ASP A 37 6.41 -5.90 -7.48
C ASP A 37 5.12 -6.14 -6.69
N CYS A 38 5.15 -5.87 -5.37
CA CYS A 38 3.97 -5.97 -4.52
C CYS A 38 2.86 -4.98 -4.91
N GLU A 39 3.22 -3.73 -5.23
CA GLU A 39 2.25 -2.73 -5.68
C GLU A 39 1.66 -3.10 -7.06
N LEU A 40 2.48 -3.62 -7.98
CA LEU A 40 2.01 -4.14 -9.27
C LEU A 40 1.05 -5.32 -9.09
N LEU A 41 1.39 -6.28 -8.23
CA LEU A 41 0.53 -7.41 -7.91
C LEU A 41 -0.79 -6.94 -7.29
N ALA A 42 -0.77 -5.96 -6.38
CA ALA A 42 -1.99 -5.40 -5.79
C ALA A 42 -2.92 -4.79 -6.86
N ILE A 43 -2.36 -4.14 -7.88
CA ILE A 43 -3.13 -3.61 -9.02
C ILE A 43 -3.78 -4.75 -9.81
N ILE A 44 -2.99 -5.76 -10.19
CA ILE A 44 -3.44 -6.92 -11.00
C ILE A 44 -4.53 -7.71 -10.28
N LEU A 45 -4.31 -8.01 -9.00
CA LEU A 45 -5.24 -8.77 -8.16
C LEU A 45 -6.46 -7.94 -7.73
N ARG A 46 -6.45 -6.62 -8.01
CA ARG A 46 -7.47 -5.64 -7.62
C ARG A 46 -7.75 -5.64 -6.11
N THR A 47 -6.75 -5.98 -5.29
CA THR A 47 -6.80 -5.97 -3.83
C THR A 47 -6.55 -4.56 -3.28
N GLY A 48 -6.88 -4.30 -2.01
CA GLY A 48 -6.66 -2.99 -1.36
C GLY A 48 -7.89 -2.08 -1.23
N ARG A 49 -9.10 -2.63 -1.33
CA ARG A 49 -10.36 -1.88 -1.11
C ARG A 49 -10.86 -1.88 0.34
N ASP A 50 -10.21 -2.62 1.23
CA ASP A 50 -10.61 -2.83 2.62
C ASP A 50 -9.48 -2.43 3.58
#